data_AF-A0A091FQ37-F1
#
_entry.id   AF-A0A091FQ37-F1
#
_cell.length_a   1.000
_cell.length_b   1.000
_cell.length_c   1.000
_cell.angle_alpha   90.00
_cell.angle_beta   90.00
_cell.angle_gamma   90.00
#
_symmetry.space_group_name_H-M   'P 1'
#
loop_
_entity.id
_entity.type
_entity.pdbx_description
1 polymer ?
#
loop_
_entity_poly.entity_id
_entity_poly.type
_entity_poly.pdbx_seq_one_letter_code
_entity_poly.pdbx_strand_id
1 'polypeptide(L)'
;EEHRSSADGASASEEEEDEESDDEGWITPSNLKQAQQDTGHCDTAPVGVQVGCVTTDFAMQNVLLQMGLHVLAVNGMLIRRARSYILRCHGCFRTTSDMTKVFCPHCGNKTLKKVAVSVSDDGSLHMHFSRNPKVLNPRGLRYPLPAPQGGKHANNPHLVEDQRFPQQRLSRKARQKTNVFHPDYLAGASPFAENDVHSRAAHLHLRDAALGAGRRRLNPNAVTKKFVKRR
;
A
#
# COMPACT_ATOMS: atom_id res chain seq x y z
N GLU A 1 14.99 16.38 77.99
CA GLU A 1 15.09 14.91 77.96
C GLU A 1 15.85 14.52 76.70
N GLU A 2 16.90 13.73 76.87
CA GLU A 2 17.67 13.11 75.80
C GLU A 2 16.90 11.97 75.13
N HIS A 3 16.99 11.87 73.80
CA HIS A 3 17.16 10.64 73.00
C HIS A 3 16.82 10.97 71.53
N ARG A 4 17.38 10.40 70.46
CA ARG A 4 18.58 9.62 70.14
C ARG A 4 18.51 9.47 68.60
N SER A 5 19.62 9.70 67.92
CA SER A 5 20.02 9.23 66.58
C SER A 5 19.02 8.47 65.69
N SER A 6 18.93 8.83 64.40
CA SER A 6 19.33 7.96 63.30
C SER A 6 19.52 8.77 62.01
N ALA A 7 20.69 8.57 61.41
CA ALA A 7 21.03 9.03 60.08
C ALA A 7 20.36 8.08 59.06
N ASP A 8 19.82 8.63 57.99
CA ASP A 8 19.72 7.92 56.71
C ASP A 8 19.86 8.94 55.59
N GLY A 9 20.98 8.83 54.88
CA GLY A 9 21.24 9.58 53.66
C GLY A 9 20.34 9.04 52.56
N ALA A 10 19.37 9.85 52.13
CA ALA A 10 18.63 9.61 50.92
C ALA A 10 19.51 10.05 49.73
N SER A 11 20.19 9.06 49.15
CA SER A 11 20.87 9.15 47.87
C SER A 11 19.91 9.65 46.80
N ALA A 12 20.42 10.55 45.96
CA ALA A 12 19.83 10.98 44.71
C ALA A 12 19.26 9.80 43.91
N SER A 13 17.96 9.84 43.65
CA SER A 13 17.39 9.25 42.43
C SER A 13 17.16 10.42 41.49
N GLU A 14 18.20 10.77 40.75
CA GLU A 14 18.05 11.50 39.50
C GLU A 14 17.03 10.70 38.67
N GLU A 15 15.92 11.34 38.34
CA GLU A 15 15.00 10.83 37.34
C GLU A 15 15.83 10.70 36.06
N GLU A 16 16.18 9.46 35.68
CA GLU A 16 16.63 9.19 34.32
C GLU A 16 15.45 9.55 33.43
N GLU A 17 15.45 10.80 32.97
CA GLU A 17 14.81 11.18 31.72
C GLU A 17 15.39 10.22 30.68
N ASP A 18 14.64 9.17 30.36
CA ASP A 18 14.82 8.43 29.12
C ASP A 18 14.72 9.49 28.01
N GLU A 19 15.87 10.03 27.62
CA GLU A 19 16.05 10.78 26.39
C GLU A 19 15.69 9.79 25.28
N GLU A 20 14.39 9.66 24.96
CA GLU A 20 13.90 9.02 23.77
C GLU A 20 14.62 9.72 22.60
N SER A 21 15.70 9.09 22.13
CA SER A 21 16.52 9.58 21.06
C SER A 21 15.62 9.82 19.85
N ASP A 22 15.34 11.09 19.58
CA ASP A 22 14.55 11.60 18.44
C ASP A 22 15.14 11.19 17.06
N ASP A 23 16.27 10.47 17.06
CA ASP A 23 16.98 9.96 15.90
C ASP A 23 16.60 8.52 15.49
N GLU A 24 15.81 7.79 16.28
CA GLU A 24 15.38 6.41 15.99
C GLU A 24 14.31 6.39 14.86
N GLY A 25 14.75 6.18 13.61
CA GLY A 25 13.86 5.98 12.46
C GLY A 25 14.02 6.96 11.29
N TRP A 26 15.00 7.87 11.34
CA TRP A 26 15.32 8.73 10.18
C TRP A 26 16.02 7.96 9.07
N ILE A 27 15.73 8.28 7.80
CA ILE A 27 16.55 7.79 6.67
C ILE A 27 17.63 8.84 6.37
N THR A 28 18.85 8.59 6.86
CA THR A 28 20.05 9.41 6.69
C THR A 28 20.92 8.89 5.54
N PRO A 29 21.83 9.70 4.95
CA PRO A 29 22.75 9.22 3.92
C PRO A 29 23.62 8.04 4.36
N SER A 30 23.94 7.95 5.65
CA SER A 30 24.68 6.84 6.26
C SER A 30 23.86 5.55 6.31
N ASN A 31 22.55 5.64 6.60
CA ASN A 31 21.67 4.47 6.66
C ASN A 31 20.85 4.22 5.39
N LEU A 32 20.93 5.06 4.35
CA LEU A 32 20.16 4.88 3.11
C LEU A 32 20.40 3.52 2.47
N LYS A 33 21.67 3.10 2.42
CA LYS A 33 22.04 1.78 1.94
C LYS A 33 21.45 0.70 2.85
N GLN A 34 21.51 0.90 4.17
CA GLN A 34 20.95 -0.02 5.18
C GLN A 34 19.41 -0.09 5.13
N ALA A 35 18.70 1.00 4.88
CA ALA A 35 17.25 1.04 4.73
C ALA A 35 16.80 0.40 3.41
N GLN A 36 17.55 0.61 2.33
CA GLN A 36 17.38 -0.15 1.08
C GLN A 36 17.66 -1.65 1.29
N GLN A 37 18.59 -1.96 2.19
CA GLN A 37 19.04 -3.28 2.61
C GLN A 37 18.03 -4.03 3.53
N ASP A 38 17.42 -3.36 4.50
CA ASP A 38 16.32 -3.91 5.31
C ASP A 38 15.06 -4.17 4.47
N THR A 39 14.95 -3.46 3.34
CA THR A 39 13.96 -3.74 2.29
C THR A 39 14.44 -4.79 1.27
N GLY A 40 15.70 -5.24 1.33
CA GLY A 40 16.24 -6.20 0.37
C GLY A 40 17.73 -6.09 -0.01
N HIS A 41 18.68 -6.07 0.93
CA HIS A 41 20.11 -6.39 0.73
C HIS A 41 20.82 -6.63 2.10
N CYS A 42 21.57 -7.70 2.33
CA CYS A 42 22.66 -7.75 3.34
C CYS A 42 23.49 -9.02 3.11
N ASP A 43 24.78 -8.94 3.38
CA ASP A 43 25.82 -9.87 2.89
C ASP A 43 26.03 -11.12 3.77
N THR A 44 25.05 -11.51 4.58
CA THR A 44 25.21 -12.68 5.45
C THR A 44 24.57 -13.91 4.81
N ALA A 45 25.40 -14.75 4.20
CA ALA A 45 24.98 -16.05 3.69
C ALA A 45 24.43 -16.93 4.84
N PRO A 46 23.24 -17.52 4.70
CA PRO A 46 22.69 -18.42 5.70
C PRO A 46 23.54 -19.70 5.74
N VAL A 47 24.23 -19.90 6.86
CA VAL A 47 25.04 -21.08 7.11
C VAL A 47 24.11 -22.30 7.18
N GLY A 48 24.28 -23.27 6.27
CA GLY A 48 23.61 -24.58 6.33
C GLY A 48 22.48 -24.86 5.32
N VAL A 49 22.30 -24.04 4.27
CA VAL A 49 21.24 -24.24 3.25
C VAL A 49 21.83 -24.81 1.96
N GLN A 50 21.49 -26.06 1.60
CA GLN A 50 21.99 -26.72 0.37
C GLN A 50 21.19 -26.35 -0.88
N VAL A 51 19.88 -26.12 -0.73
CA VAL A 51 18.96 -25.76 -1.83
C VAL A 51 18.04 -24.65 -1.31
N GLY A 52 17.93 -23.56 -2.07
CA GLY A 52 17.04 -22.44 -1.74
C GLY A 52 16.45 -21.81 -2.99
N CYS A 53 15.18 -21.40 -2.92
CA CYS A 53 14.49 -20.75 -4.02
C CYS A 53 14.50 -19.23 -3.83
N VAL A 54 14.98 -18.48 -4.82
CA VAL A 54 14.99 -17.01 -4.81
C VAL A 54 13.75 -16.49 -5.51
N THR A 55 12.84 -15.85 -4.77
CA THR A 55 11.61 -15.27 -5.34
C THR A 55 11.21 -13.97 -4.64
N THR A 56 10.64 -13.02 -5.38
CA THR A 56 10.07 -11.78 -4.83
C THR A 56 8.55 -11.82 -4.69
N ASP A 57 7.90 -12.91 -5.14
CA ASP A 57 6.44 -13.06 -5.03
C ASP A 57 6.06 -13.67 -3.69
N PHE A 58 5.42 -12.88 -2.83
CA PHE A 58 4.92 -13.32 -1.52
C PHE A 58 4.01 -14.55 -1.59
N ALA A 59 3.24 -14.73 -2.67
CA ALA A 59 2.38 -15.90 -2.80
C ALA A 59 3.21 -17.19 -2.89
N MET A 60 4.28 -17.18 -3.70
CA MET A 60 5.20 -18.30 -3.81
C MET A 60 5.98 -18.51 -2.51
N GLN A 61 6.48 -17.45 -1.88
CA GLN A 61 7.20 -17.53 -0.61
C GLN A 61 6.35 -18.23 0.47
N ASN A 62 5.06 -17.88 0.58
CA ASN A 62 4.16 -18.50 1.54
C ASN A 62 3.97 -20.01 1.29
N VAL A 63 3.80 -20.42 0.03
CA VAL A 63 3.63 -21.84 -0.33
C VAL A 63 4.93 -22.61 -0.07
N LEU A 64 6.07 -22.06 -0.44
CA LEU A 64 7.37 -22.70 -0.24
C LEU A 64 7.70 -22.88 1.25
N LEU A 65 7.41 -21.87 2.08
CA LEU A 65 7.54 -21.98 3.54
C LEU A 65 6.59 -23.04 4.12
N GLN A 66 5.35 -23.13 3.63
CA GLN A 66 4.40 -24.18 4.04
C GLN A 66 4.86 -25.59 3.63
N MET A 67 5.60 -25.71 2.53
CA MET A 67 6.21 -26.97 2.09
C MET A 67 7.50 -27.31 2.85
N GLY A 68 7.97 -26.43 3.75
CA GLY A 68 9.24 -26.60 4.45
C GLY A 68 10.47 -26.38 3.57
N LEU A 69 10.32 -25.72 2.42
CA LEU A 69 11.41 -25.39 1.52
C LEU A 69 12.06 -24.06 1.91
N HIS A 70 13.38 -24.00 1.80
CA HIS A 70 14.12 -22.79 2.09
C HIS A 70 13.90 -21.74 0.99
N VAL A 71 13.39 -20.58 1.40
CA VAL A 71 13.22 -19.42 0.53
C VAL A 71 14.31 -18.41 0.84
N LEU A 72 14.99 -17.97 -0.20
CA LEU A 72 16.02 -16.95 -0.11
C LEU A 72 15.48 -15.62 -0.64
N ALA A 73 15.80 -14.54 0.05
CA ALA A 73 15.61 -13.19 -0.49
C ALA A 73 16.57 -12.97 -1.68
N VAL A 74 16.35 -11.91 -2.46
CA VAL A 74 17.25 -11.50 -3.58
C VAL A 74 18.71 -11.32 -3.11
N ASN A 75 18.89 -11.16 -1.80
CA ASN A 75 20.15 -10.86 -1.13
C ASN A 75 20.85 -12.12 -0.63
N GLY A 76 20.26 -13.29 -0.82
CA GLY A 76 20.78 -14.56 -0.31
C GLY A 76 20.41 -14.88 1.14
N MET A 77 19.72 -14.01 1.88
CA MET A 77 19.25 -14.32 3.23
C MET A 77 18.13 -15.36 3.23
N LEU A 78 18.12 -16.24 4.24
CA LEU A 78 17.00 -17.15 4.48
C LEU A 78 15.82 -16.45 5.14
N ILE A 79 14.66 -16.50 4.46
CA ILE A 79 13.40 -15.98 4.99
C ILE A 79 12.83 -17.01 5.96
N ARG A 80 12.77 -16.69 7.26
CA ARG A 80 12.11 -17.53 8.28
C ARG A 80 10.63 -17.21 8.43
N ARG A 81 10.32 -15.92 8.58
CA ARG A 81 8.97 -15.42 8.78
C ARG A 81 8.62 -14.41 7.70
N ALA A 82 7.54 -14.65 6.99
CA ALA A 82 6.98 -13.70 6.03
C ALA A 82 5.75 -13.04 6.66
N ARG A 83 5.81 -11.71 6.87
CA ARG A 83 4.62 -10.91 7.17
C ARG A 83 4.15 -10.23 5.91
N SER A 84 3.03 -10.69 5.36
CA SER A 84 2.45 -10.13 4.15
C SER A 84 1.02 -9.65 4.41
N TYR A 85 0.40 -9.12 3.36
CA TYR A 85 -1.01 -8.80 3.37
C TYR A 85 -1.73 -9.58 2.29
N ILE A 86 -2.94 -10.01 2.60
CA ILE A 86 -3.86 -10.63 1.65
C ILE A 86 -5.18 -9.86 1.63
N LEU A 87 -5.97 -10.04 0.58
CA LEU A 87 -7.34 -9.56 0.53
C LEU A 87 -8.29 -10.69 0.90
N ARG A 88 -9.17 -10.45 1.88
CA ARG A 88 -10.24 -11.37 2.27
C ARG A 88 -11.59 -10.74 2.02
N CYS A 89 -12.48 -11.48 1.37
CA CYS A 89 -13.87 -11.09 1.22
C CYS A 89 -14.61 -11.21 2.56
N HIS A 90 -15.32 -10.17 3.00
CA HIS A 90 -16.14 -10.25 4.21
C HIS A 90 -17.54 -10.85 3.97
N GLY A 91 -17.94 -11.07 2.72
CA GLY A 91 -19.22 -11.70 2.37
C GLY A 91 -19.13 -13.21 2.21
N CYS A 92 -18.23 -13.70 1.35
CA CYS A 92 -18.04 -15.14 1.08
C CYS A 92 -16.79 -15.74 1.75
N PHE A 93 -16.05 -14.96 2.54
CA PHE A 93 -14.87 -15.38 3.31
C PHE A 93 -13.67 -15.92 2.52
N ARG A 94 -13.74 -15.98 1.19
CA ARG A 94 -12.62 -16.36 0.33
C ARG A 94 -11.50 -15.32 0.36
N THR A 95 -10.27 -15.80 0.36
CA THR A 95 -9.04 -14.98 0.31
C THR A 95 -8.45 -14.96 -1.09
N THR A 96 -7.69 -13.91 -1.39
CA THR A 96 -6.84 -13.78 -2.58
C THR A 96 -5.54 -13.07 -2.20
N SER A 97 -4.42 -13.52 -2.76
CA SER A 97 -3.10 -12.90 -2.60
C SER A 97 -2.89 -11.72 -3.55
N ASP A 98 -3.67 -11.63 -4.64
CA ASP A 98 -3.57 -10.52 -5.59
C ASP A 98 -4.08 -9.20 -4.98
N MET A 99 -3.14 -8.33 -4.64
CA MET A 99 -3.40 -7.02 -4.00
C MET A 99 -3.95 -5.96 -4.97
N THR A 100 -3.97 -6.24 -6.27
CA THR A 100 -4.52 -5.32 -7.29
C THR A 100 -6.04 -5.45 -7.42
N LYS A 101 -6.61 -6.57 -6.96
CA LYS A 101 -8.05 -6.85 -7.05
C LYS A 101 -8.87 -5.93 -6.16
N VAL A 102 -9.99 -5.47 -6.72
CA VAL A 102 -10.99 -4.66 -6.03
C VAL A 102 -12.28 -5.44 -5.80
N PHE A 103 -12.65 -6.30 -6.74
CA PHE A 103 -13.79 -7.20 -6.67
C PHE A 103 -13.33 -8.60 -6.24
N CYS A 104 -14.17 -9.29 -5.47
CA CYS A 104 -13.89 -10.66 -5.06
C CYS A 104 -14.01 -11.60 -6.27
N PRO A 105 -13.00 -12.43 -6.57
CA PRO A 105 -13.03 -13.33 -7.72
C PRO A 105 -14.09 -14.46 -7.59
N HIS A 106 -14.58 -14.72 -6.37
CA HIS A 106 -15.57 -15.78 -6.13
C HIS A 106 -17.02 -15.26 -6.23
N CYS A 107 -17.33 -14.11 -5.63
CA CYS A 107 -18.70 -13.60 -5.55
C CYS A 107 -18.94 -12.32 -6.36
N GLY A 108 -17.93 -11.78 -7.06
CA GLY A 108 -18.03 -10.57 -7.88
C GLY A 108 -18.19 -9.25 -7.11
N ASN A 109 -18.52 -9.30 -5.82
CA ASN A 109 -18.78 -8.11 -5.03
C ASN A 109 -17.50 -7.36 -4.63
N LYS A 110 -17.59 -6.02 -4.51
CA LYS A 110 -16.53 -5.14 -4.03
C LYS A 110 -16.39 -5.17 -2.50
N THR A 111 -16.07 -6.35 -1.97
CA THR A 111 -16.13 -6.65 -0.52
C THR A 111 -14.77 -7.11 0.04
N LEU A 112 -13.70 -6.96 -0.72
CA LEU A 112 -12.34 -7.29 -0.29
C LEU A 112 -11.83 -6.33 0.80
N LYS A 113 -11.20 -6.90 1.82
CA LYS A 113 -10.54 -6.18 2.93
C LYS A 113 -9.13 -6.69 3.11
N LYS A 114 -8.18 -5.77 3.30
CA LYS A 114 -6.77 -6.09 3.55
C LYS A 114 -6.61 -6.64 4.96
N VAL A 115 -6.01 -7.83 5.08
CA VAL A 115 -5.72 -8.53 6.34
C VAL A 115 -4.23 -8.86 6.37
N ALA A 116 -3.57 -8.64 7.51
CA ALA A 116 -2.17 -9.01 7.67
C ALA A 116 -2.07 -10.51 7.98
N VAL A 117 -1.06 -11.17 7.41
CA VAL A 117 -0.82 -12.60 7.56
C VAL A 117 0.63 -12.82 7.95
N SER A 118 0.84 -13.75 8.87
CA SER A 118 2.16 -14.23 9.27
C SER A 118 2.24 -15.72 8.97
N VAL A 119 3.30 -16.13 8.29
CA VAL A 119 3.66 -17.54 8.13
C VAL A 119 4.81 -17.83 9.08
N SER A 120 4.60 -18.78 9.99
CA SER A 120 5.62 -19.27 10.93
C SER A 120 6.48 -20.34 10.27
N ASP A 121 7.64 -20.61 10.85
CA ASP A 121 8.60 -21.63 10.40
C ASP A 121 7.97 -23.04 10.34
N ASP A 122 6.96 -23.30 11.17
CA ASP A 122 6.16 -24.55 11.17
C ASP A 122 5.18 -24.67 9.98
N GLY A 123 5.15 -23.67 9.09
CA GLY A 123 4.19 -23.57 7.98
C GLY A 123 2.78 -23.13 8.39
N SER A 124 2.54 -22.84 9.68
CA SER A 124 1.25 -22.37 10.16
C SER A 124 0.97 -20.93 9.72
N LEU A 125 -0.26 -20.70 9.23
CA LEU A 125 -0.71 -19.40 8.74
C LEU A 125 -1.59 -18.70 9.78
N HIS A 126 -1.12 -17.58 10.30
CA HIS A 126 -1.84 -16.76 11.26
C HIS A 126 -2.39 -15.49 10.61
N MET A 127 -3.71 -15.31 10.63
CA MET A 127 -4.39 -14.11 10.12
C MET A 127 -4.69 -13.12 11.25
N HIS A 128 -4.25 -11.87 11.08
CA HIS A 128 -4.45 -10.80 12.06
C HIS A 128 -5.64 -9.92 11.66
N PHE A 129 -6.81 -10.23 12.22
CA PHE A 129 -8.03 -9.47 11.95
C PHE A 129 -8.06 -8.13 12.72
N SER A 130 -8.41 -7.05 12.03
CA SER A 130 -8.65 -5.78 12.69
C SER A 130 -10.01 -5.78 13.38
N ARG A 131 -10.03 -5.43 14.67
CA ARG A 131 -11.26 -5.23 15.46
C ARG A 131 -11.86 -3.81 15.30
N ASN A 132 -11.24 -2.97 14.46
CA ASN A 132 -11.69 -1.59 14.28
C ASN A 132 -13.05 -1.55 13.55
N PRO A 133 -14.12 -1.03 14.18
CA PRO A 133 -15.47 -1.00 13.58
C PRO A 133 -15.54 -0.14 12.32
N LYS A 134 -14.60 0.79 12.10
CA LYS A 134 -14.52 1.61 10.87
C LYS A 134 -14.23 0.78 9.62
N VAL A 135 -13.65 -0.42 9.76
CA VAL A 135 -13.28 -1.29 8.62
C VAL A 135 -14.53 -1.84 7.91
N LEU A 136 -15.57 -2.17 8.67
CA LEU A 136 -16.85 -2.73 8.19
C LEU A 136 -18.00 -1.73 8.41
N ASN A 137 -17.80 -0.48 8.01
CA ASN A 137 -18.83 0.55 8.09
C ASN A 137 -19.65 0.60 6.77
N PRO A 138 -20.99 0.45 6.81
CA PRO A 138 -21.84 0.51 5.62
C PRO A 138 -22.09 1.94 5.09
N ARG A 139 -21.62 2.98 5.79
CA ARG A 139 -21.85 4.38 5.43
C ARG A 139 -21.29 4.70 4.03
N GLY A 140 -22.13 5.29 3.19
CA GLY A 140 -21.77 5.75 1.84
C GLY A 140 -21.76 4.65 0.77
N LEU A 141 -22.20 3.42 1.11
CA LEU A 141 -22.35 2.35 0.12
C LEU A 141 -23.69 2.43 -0.65
N ARG A 142 -24.75 2.97 -0.03
CA ARG A 142 -26.07 3.14 -0.65
C ARG A 142 -26.28 4.58 -1.10
N TYR A 143 -26.41 4.76 -2.41
CA TYR A 143 -26.69 6.05 -3.07
C TYR A 143 -27.37 5.78 -4.42
N PRO A 144 -28.15 6.74 -4.97
CA PRO A 144 -28.80 6.56 -6.26
C PRO A 144 -27.75 6.49 -7.38
N LEU A 145 -27.91 5.52 -8.27
CA LEU A 145 -27.07 5.37 -9.46
C LEU A 145 -27.72 6.08 -10.65
N PRO A 146 -26.92 6.67 -11.56
CA PRO A 146 -27.45 7.22 -12.80
C PRO A 146 -28.01 6.10 -13.69
N ALA A 147 -28.94 6.45 -14.58
CA ALA A 147 -29.43 5.53 -15.60
C ALA A 147 -28.26 5.04 -16.48
N PRO A 148 -28.26 3.76 -16.88
CA PRO A 148 -27.19 3.22 -17.73
C PRO A 148 -27.17 3.92 -19.09
N GLN A 149 -26.01 4.46 -19.47
CA GLN A 149 -25.82 5.15 -20.75
C GLN A 149 -24.87 4.39 -21.66
N GLY A 150 -25.17 4.37 -22.95
CA GLY A 150 -24.32 3.82 -24.01
C GLY A 150 -23.58 4.90 -24.81
N GLY A 151 -22.75 4.46 -25.76
CA GLY A 151 -22.05 5.34 -26.70
C GLY A 151 -20.55 5.54 -26.37
N LYS A 152 -19.87 6.29 -27.26
CA LYS A 152 -18.40 6.46 -27.22
C LYS A 152 -17.90 7.21 -25.97
N HIS A 153 -18.74 8.07 -25.40
CA HIS A 153 -18.39 8.97 -24.30
C HIS A 153 -19.13 8.67 -22.99
N ALA A 154 -19.82 7.52 -22.91
CA ALA A 154 -20.50 7.12 -21.68
C ALA A 154 -19.50 6.89 -20.55
N ASN A 155 -19.84 7.35 -19.34
CA ASN A 155 -19.03 7.18 -18.13
C ASN A 155 -19.89 6.63 -17.00
N ASN A 156 -20.15 5.32 -17.06
CA ASN A 156 -20.92 4.60 -16.05
C ASN A 156 -20.05 4.26 -14.82
N PRO A 157 -20.63 4.15 -13.61
CA PRO A 157 -19.89 3.70 -12.44
C PRO A 157 -19.35 2.27 -12.63
N HIS A 158 -18.19 1.97 -12.03
CA HIS A 158 -17.56 0.64 -12.08
C HIS A 158 -18.10 -0.28 -10.98
N LEU A 159 -18.96 -1.22 -11.37
CA LEU A 159 -19.75 -2.08 -10.48
C LEU A 159 -19.30 -3.54 -10.49
N VAL A 160 -18.70 -4.02 -11.58
CA VAL A 160 -18.25 -5.43 -11.75
C VAL A 160 -16.88 -5.44 -12.45
N GLU A 161 -16.07 -6.46 -12.21
CA GLU A 161 -14.69 -6.54 -12.73
C GLU A 161 -14.58 -6.59 -14.26
N ASP A 162 -15.52 -7.24 -14.93
CA ASP A 162 -15.56 -7.45 -16.38
C ASP A 162 -16.40 -6.37 -17.10
N GLN A 163 -16.67 -5.26 -16.42
CA GLN A 163 -17.44 -4.16 -16.98
C GLN A 163 -16.72 -3.52 -18.16
N ARG A 164 -17.39 -3.49 -19.32
CA ARG A 164 -16.86 -2.87 -20.54
C ARG A 164 -16.92 -1.35 -20.44
N PHE A 165 -15.78 -0.69 -20.65
CA PHE A 165 -15.68 0.76 -20.74
C PHE A 165 -15.31 1.21 -22.16
N PRO A 166 -15.91 2.30 -22.67
CA PRO A 166 -15.45 2.91 -23.92
C PRO A 166 -13.98 3.31 -23.85
N GLN A 167 -13.29 3.26 -25.00
CA GLN A 167 -11.87 3.61 -25.07
C GLN A 167 -11.66 5.13 -25.00
N GLN A 168 -11.55 5.66 -23.79
CA GLN A 168 -11.27 7.06 -23.51
C GLN A 168 -9.83 7.24 -23.06
N ARG A 169 -8.89 7.24 -24.01
CA ARG A 169 -7.45 7.30 -23.75
C ARG A 169 -6.90 8.73 -23.83
N LEU A 170 -5.92 9.02 -22.97
CA LEU A 170 -5.11 10.24 -23.05
C LEU A 170 -4.18 10.19 -24.27
N SER A 171 -3.89 11.37 -24.84
CA SER A 171 -2.88 11.57 -25.88
C SER A 171 -1.47 11.24 -25.38
N ARG A 172 -0.49 11.10 -26.28
CA ARG A 172 0.91 10.88 -25.89
C ARG A 172 1.44 12.05 -25.06
N LYS A 173 1.16 13.29 -25.48
CA LYS A 173 1.56 14.52 -24.78
C LYS A 173 1.02 14.55 -23.35
N ALA A 174 -0.27 14.24 -23.18
CA ALA A 174 -0.92 14.22 -21.85
C ALA A 174 -0.38 13.16 -20.88
N ARG A 175 0.34 12.13 -21.37
CA ARG A 175 0.95 11.07 -20.54
C ARG A 175 2.40 11.36 -20.17
N GLN A 176 3.03 12.32 -20.84
CA GLN A 176 4.43 12.65 -20.56
C GLN A 176 4.54 13.29 -19.17
N LYS A 177 5.58 12.89 -18.44
CA LYS A 177 5.96 13.48 -17.16
C LYS A 177 7.39 14.01 -17.29
N THR A 178 7.70 14.99 -16.47
CA THR A 178 9.06 15.55 -16.35
C THR A 178 9.95 14.57 -15.62
N ASN A 179 11.02 14.10 -16.29
CA ASN A 179 12.10 13.38 -15.62
C ASN A 179 13.34 14.27 -15.58
N VAL A 180 13.65 14.81 -14.40
CA VAL A 180 14.78 15.72 -14.17
C VAL A 180 16.13 15.01 -14.37
N PHE A 181 16.18 13.70 -14.13
CA PHE A 181 17.38 12.88 -14.27
C PHE A 181 17.53 12.26 -15.67
N HIS A 182 16.71 12.67 -16.63
CA HIS A 182 16.86 12.23 -18.01
C HIS A 182 18.07 12.95 -18.64
N PRO A 183 18.94 12.25 -19.42
CA PRO A 183 20.11 12.89 -20.04
C PRO A 183 19.75 14.13 -20.87
N ASP A 184 18.62 14.07 -21.57
CA ASP A 184 18.15 15.17 -22.43
C ASP A 184 17.47 16.33 -21.67
N TYR A 185 17.36 16.27 -20.33
CA TYR A 185 16.65 17.30 -19.56
C TYR A 185 17.28 18.70 -19.73
N LEU A 186 18.62 18.78 -19.76
CA LEU A 186 19.36 20.03 -19.94
C LEU A 186 19.16 20.67 -21.33
N ALA A 187 18.82 19.85 -22.34
CA ALA A 187 18.59 20.33 -23.70
C ALA A 187 17.16 20.88 -23.90
N GLY A 188 16.28 20.73 -22.89
CA GLY A 188 14.90 21.20 -22.97
C GLY A 188 14.79 22.73 -22.87
N ALA A 189 13.94 23.33 -23.70
CA ALA A 189 13.63 24.77 -23.62
C ALA A 189 12.87 25.15 -22.34
N SER A 190 12.17 24.20 -21.73
CA SER A 190 11.40 24.38 -20.50
C SER A 190 11.77 23.27 -19.51
N PRO A 191 11.92 23.59 -18.20
CA PRO A 191 12.09 22.60 -17.14
C PRO A 191 10.89 21.65 -16.98
N PHE A 192 9.72 22.05 -17.49
CA PHE A 192 8.47 21.31 -17.34
C PHE A 192 7.94 20.77 -18.66
N ALA A 193 7.33 19.59 -18.60
CA ALA A 193 6.64 18.95 -19.70
C ALA A 193 5.37 19.74 -20.02
N GLU A 194 5.12 19.97 -21.30
CA GLU A 194 3.98 20.74 -21.75
C GLU A 194 2.66 20.01 -21.55
N ASN A 195 1.64 20.74 -21.11
CA ASN A 195 0.29 20.21 -20.99
C ASN A 195 -0.38 20.06 -22.37
N ASP A 196 -1.24 19.05 -22.49
CA ASP A 196 -2.11 18.88 -23.64
C ASP A 196 -3.44 19.62 -23.43
N VAL A 197 -3.64 20.69 -24.20
CA VAL A 197 -4.88 21.50 -24.18
C VAL A 197 -5.67 21.41 -25.48
N HIS A 198 -5.07 20.90 -26.56
CA HIS A 198 -5.65 20.95 -27.91
C HIS A 198 -6.29 19.63 -28.35
N SER A 199 -5.92 18.51 -27.72
CA SER A 199 -6.48 17.23 -28.14
C SER A 199 -7.97 17.11 -27.79
N ARG A 200 -8.68 16.26 -28.55
CA ARG A 200 -10.05 15.89 -28.23
C ARG A 200 -10.19 15.30 -26.81
N ALA A 201 -9.15 14.59 -26.33
CA ALA A 201 -9.12 14.04 -24.97
C ALA A 201 -9.09 15.14 -23.90
N ALA A 202 -8.36 16.24 -24.16
CA ALA A 202 -8.32 17.40 -23.28
C ALA A 202 -9.69 18.08 -23.18
N HIS A 203 -10.38 18.26 -24.33
CA HIS A 203 -11.72 18.84 -24.38
C HIS A 203 -12.77 17.97 -23.69
N LEU A 204 -12.63 16.64 -23.74
CA LEU A 204 -13.48 15.69 -23.00
C LEU A 204 -13.14 15.60 -21.51
N HIS A 205 -12.12 16.33 -21.06
CA HIS A 205 -11.61 16.33 -19.68
C HIS A 205 -11.24 14.93 -19.18
N LEU A 206 -10.64 14.12 -20.04
CA LEU A 206 -10.13 12.80 -19.66
C LEU A 206 -8.98 12.98 -18.65
N ARG A 207 -8.95 12.09 -17.65
CA ARG A 207 -7.95 12.11 -16.58
C ARG A 207 -7.31 10.73 -16.46
N ASP A 208 -6.07 10.72 -16.00
CA ASP A 208 -5.38 9.48 -15.68
C ASP A 208 -6.11 8.73 -14.56
N ALA A 209 -6.17 7.40 -14.67
CA ALA A 209 -6.83 6.52 -13.72
C ALA A 209 -6.19 6.57 -12.32
N ALA A 210 -4.90 6.95 -12.23
CA ALA A 210 -4.20 7.16 -10.98
C ALA A 210 -4.73 8.40 -10.21
N LEU A 211 -5.26 9.41 -10.91
CA LEU A 211 -5.74 10.63 -10.27
C LEU A 211 -7.08 10.43 -9.56
N GLY A 212 -7.37 11.29 -8.57
CA GLY A 212 -8.67 11.31 -7.89
C GLY A 212 -8.98 10.08 -7.03
N ALA A 213 -7.98 9.27 -6.67
CA ALA A 213 -8.15 8.14 -5.75
C ALA A 213 -8.74 8.58 -4.41
N GLY A 214 -8.24 9.68 -3.83
CA GLY A 214 -8.79 10.25 -2.60
C GLY A 214 -10.25 10.71 -2.75
N ARG A 215 -10.59 11.37 -3.86
CA ARG A 215 -11.97 11.81 -4.13
C ARG A 215 -12.95 10.63 -4.23
N ARG A 216 -12.54 9.53 -4.87
CA ARG A 216 -13.32 8.30 -5.01
C ARG A 216 -13.55 7.55 -3.69
N ARG A 217 -12.77 7.86 -2.64
CA ARG A 217 -12.96 7.30 -1.28
C ARG A 217 -13.96 8.09 -0.44
N LEU A 218 -14.38 9.28 -0.89
CA LEU A 218 -15.38 10.09 -0.19
C LEU A 218 -16.76 9.48 -0.37
N ASN A 219 -17.58 9.62 0.67
CA ASN A 219 -18.99 9.24 0.63
C ASN A 219 -19.74 10.13 -0.40
N PRO A 220 -20.43 9.56 -1.41
CA PRO A 220 -21.21 10.31 -2.39
C PRO A 220 -22.34 11.14 -1.78
N ASN A 221 -22.87 10.73 -0.63
CA ASN A 221 -23.96 11.43 0.06
C ASN A 221 -23.46 12.64 0.89
N ALA A 222 -22.15 12.89 0.94
CA ALA A 222 -21.60 14.01 1.69
C ALA A 222 -21.70 15.34 0.92
N VAL A 223 -22.02 16.42 1.64
CA VAL A 223 -22.11 17.78 1.08
C VAL A 223 -20.76 18.21 0.49
N THR A 224 -20.82 18.93 -0.62
CA THR A 224 -19.65 19.46 -1.34
C THR A 224 -19.67 20.98 -1.34
N LYS A 225 -18.51 21.61 -1.59
CA LYS A 225 -18.43 23.06 -1.67
C LYS A 225 -19.28 23.57 -2.85
N LYS A 226 -19.98 24.69 -2.67
CA LYS A 226 -20.98 25.26 -3.60
C LYS A 226 -20.55 25.29 -5.07
N PHE A 227 -19.29 25.63 -5.36
CA PHE A 227 -18.79 25.79 -6.73
C PHE A 227 -18.01 24.56 -7.26
N VAL A 228 -17.95 23.47 -6.50
CA VAL A 228 -17.17 22.27 -6.86
C VAL A 228 -18.10 21.18 -7.37
N LYS A 229 -18.08 20.94 -8.68
CA LYS A 229 -18.75 19.79 -9.30
C LYS A 229 -17.91 18.53 -9.12
N ARG A 230 -18.32 17.62 -8.23
CA ARG A 230 -17.69 16.29 -8.13
C ARG A 230 -18.24 15.39 -9.23
N ARG A 231 -17.32 14.71 -9.92
CA ARG A 231 -17.61 13.55 -10.76
C ARG A 231 -17.13 12.29 -10.05
#